data_AF-A0AAD9RA68-F1
#
_entry.id   AF-A0AAD9RA68-F1
#
_cell.length_a   1.000
_cell.length_b   1.000
_cell.length_c   1.000
_cell.angle_alpha   90.00
_cell.angle_beta   90.00
_cell.angle_gamma   90.00
#
_symmetry.space_group_name_H-M   'P 1'
#
loop_
_entity.id
_entity.type
_entity.pdbx_description
1 polymer ?
#
loop_
_entity_poly.entity_id
_entity_poly.type
_entity_poly.pdbx_seq_one_letter_code
_entity_poly.pdbx_strand_id
1 'polypeptide(L)'
;MEGKKVEQYYSPPPKLGKWEGFRIFLWNSETGQFLGRTGASWAKILLFYVLFYAVLCGFFAAMLAVFYQTLDPKQPKWQLNSSLIGTNPGLGFRPMPPESNVESTLIWYKASDEGNFLHWTKELDAFLEEYQKGGTSANGAEQRVHCDYDKPAPPGKVCDVDMTDWGHCTKEHKYGYNKSAPCIFLKLNKIFGWKPNYYNDTKNLPEGMPTDLQDHIKKEENAQRHRLNTVWVSCAGENPADVENMGAIQYIPRRGFPGYYFPFTNTPGYLSPLVAVFFERPKHGVLINIECKAWAHNIIHDRFERRGSVHFELMVD
;
A
#
# COMPACT_ATOMS: atom_id res chain seq x y z
N MET A 1 50.87 2.01 -70.98
CA MET A 1 49.89 0.90 -71.03
C MET A 1 49.42 0.70 -69.61
N GLU A 2 48.29 1.33 -69.27
CA GLU A 2 46.99 0.67 -69.00
C GLU A 2 46.87 0.32 -67.50
N GLY A 3 45.73 0.48 -66.81
CA GLY A 3 44.38 0.45 -67.33
C GLY A 3 43.49 1.59 -66.84
N LYS A 4 42.67 2.08 -67.77
CA LYS A 4 41.45 2.83 -67.51
C LYS A 4 40.57 2.00 -66.58
N LYS A 5 40.08 2.60 -65.49
CA LYS A 5 38.96 2.06 -64.73
C LYS A 5 37.75 2.04 -65.66
N VAL A 6 37.34 0.84 -66.07
CA VAL A 6 36.12 0.62 -66.84
C VAL A 6 34.94 0.98 -65.95
N GLU A 7 34.16 1.98 -66.37
CA GLU A 7 32.86 2.27 -65.78
C GLU A 7 31.96 1.04 -65.96
N GLN A 8 31.65 0.35 -64.87
CA GLN A 8 30.69 -0.75 -64.87
C GLN A 8 29.28 -0.16 -65.02
N TYR A 9 28.66 -0.43 -66.17
CA TYR A 9 27.25 -0.16 -66.42
C TYR A 9 26.38 -0.90 -65.40
N TYR A 10 25.44 -0.19 -64.77
CA TYR A 10 24.45 -0.78 -63.86
C TYR A 10 23.54 -1.73 -64.66
N SER A 11 23.68 -3.04 -64.42
CA SER A 11 22.76 -4.05 -64.95
C SER A 11 21.58 -4.20 -63.99
N PRO A 12 20.34 -4.22 -64.51
CA PRO A 12 19.17 -4.43 -63.66
C PRO A 12 19.27 -5.80 -62.96
N PRO A 13 18.92 -5.89 -61.67
CA PRO A 13 19.06 -7.13 -60.92
C PRO A 13 18.19 -8.23 -61.53
N PRO A 14 18.65 -9.49 -61.53
CA PRO A 14 17.89 -10.62 -62.05
C PRO A 14 16.55 -10.75 -61.30
N LYS A 15 15.46 -11.02 -62.04
CA LYS A 15 14.14 -11.23 -61.44
C LYS A 15 14.11 -12.59 -60.72
N LEU A 16 14.41 -12.58 -59.42
CA LEU A 16 14.39 -13.75 -58.54
C LEU A 16 12.97 -14.07 -58.06
N GLY A 17 12.67 -15.36 -57.82
CA GLY A 17 11.42 -15.78 -57.17
C GLY A 17 11.33 -15.30 -55.71
N LYS A 18 10.12 -15.07 -55.18
CA LYS A 18 9.91 -14.49 -53.83
C LYS A 18 10.68 -15.22 -52.71
N TRP A 19 10.72 -16.56 -52.76
CA TRP A 19 11.40 -17.39 -51.76
C TRP A 19 12.92 -17.42 -51.94
N GLU A 20 13.37 -17.40 -53.19
CA GLU A 20 14.78 -17.37 -53.56
C GLU A 20 15.40 -16.02 -53.19
N GLY A 21 14.69 -14.93 -53.44
CA GLY A 21 15.05 -13.59 -52.99
C GLY A 21 15.10 -13.47 -51.46
N PHE A 22 14.18 -14.12 -50.74
CA PHE A 22 14.21 -14.14 -49.27
C PHE A 22 15.41 -14.92 -48.71
N ARG A 23 15.75 -16.09 -49.30
CA ARG A 23 16.93 -16.86 -48.91
C ARG A 23 18.23 -16.08 -49.15
N ILE A 24 18.37 -15.45 -50.32
CA ILE A 24 19.53 -14.63 -50.66
C ILE A 24 19.60 -13.37 -49.78
N PHE A 25 18.46 -12.79 -49.41
CA PHE A 25 18.40 -11.66 -48.47
C PHE A 25 18.89 -12.05 -47.07
N LEU A 26 18.46 -13.20 -46.56
CA LEU A 26 18.86 -13.68 -45.23
C LEU A 26 20.37 -13.99 -45.19
N TRP A 27 20.85 -14.78 -46.16
CA TRP A 27 22.25 -15.12 -46.31
C TRP A 27 22.64 -15.27 -47.78
N ASN A 28 23.54 -14.41 -48.25
CA ASN A 28 24.14 -14.51 -49.57
C ASN A 28 25.52 -15.17 -49.45
N SER A 29 25.61 -16.44 -49.83
CA SER A 29 26.85 -17.23 -49.77
C SER A 29 27.91 -16.78 -50.78
N GLU A 30 27.53 -16.14 -51.89
CA GLU A 30 28.46 -15.69 -52.93
C GLU A 30 29.19 -14.40 -52.53
N THR A 31 28.50 -13.49 -51.84
CA THR A 31 29.05 -12.20 -51.41
C THR A 31 29.40 -12.14 -49.92
N GLY A 32 29.09 -13.20 -49.15
CA GLY A 32 29.33 -13.26 -47.70
C GLY A 32 28.53 -12.23 -46.90
N GLN A 33 27.31 -11.93 -47.34
CA GLN A 33 26.45 -10.91 -46.72
C GLN A 33 25.30 -11.56 -45.94
N PHE A 34 25.09 -11.10 -44.70
CA PHE A 34 23.94 -11.45 -43.86
C PHE A 34 23.00 -10.26 -43.79
N LEU A 35 21.71 -10.46 -44.11
CA LEU A 35 20.69 -9.40 -44.16
C LEU A 35 21.16 -8.17 -44.98
N GLY A 36 21.82 -8.42 -46.11
CA GLY A 36 22.31 -7.39 -47.02
C GLY A 36 23.55 -6.62 -46.56
N ARG A 37 24.27 -7.07 -45.52
CA ARG A 37 25.53 -6.44 -45.05
C ARG A 37 26.64 -7.47 -44.82
N THR A 38 27.88 -7.07 -45.09
CA THR A 38 29.06 -7.92 -44.80
C THR A 38 29.32 -8.01 -43.29
N GLY A 39 29.97 -9.09 -42.83
CA GLY A 39 30.34 -9.25 -41.41
C GLY A 39 31.16 -8.08 -40.85
N ALA A 40 32.05 -7.50 -41.66
CA ALA A 40 32.81 -6.30 -41.28
C ALA A 40 31.93 -5.05 -41.13
N SER A 41 30.86 -4.91 -41.93
CA SER A 41 29.88 -3.84 -41.75
C SER A 41 29.10 -4.05 -40.46
N TRP A 42 28.61 -5.27 -40.21
CA TRP A 42 27.93 -5.63 -38.95
C TRP A 42 28.78 -5.36 -37.72
N ALA A 43 30.07 -5.73 -37.73
CA ALA A 43 30.99 -5.45 -36.62
C ALA A 43 31.16 -3.95 -36.38
N LYS A 44 31.28 -3.14 -37.44
CA LYS A 44 31.36 -1.66 -37.32
C LYS A 44 30.07 -1.07 -36.75
N ILE A 45 28.91 -1.55 -37.19
CA ILE A 45 27.60 -1.11 -36.69
C ILE A 45 27.44 -1.48 -35.22
N LEU A 46 27.77 -2.73 -34.86
CA LEU A 46 27.69 -3.20 -33.49
C LEU A 46 28.62 -2.40 -32.59
N LEU A 47 29.87 -2.19 -32.99
CA LEU A 47 30.84 -1.37 -32.26
C LEU A 47 30.33 0.07 -32.08
N PHE A 48 29.78 0.66 -33.14
CA PHE A 48 29.17 1.99 -33.08
C PHE A 48 28.04 2.02 -32.04
N TYR A 49 27.10 1.08 -32.08
CA TYR A 49 25.99 1.06 -31.13
C TYR A 49 26.46 0.77 -29.70
N VAL A 50 27.44 -0.10 -29.50
CA VAL A 50 28.02 -0.36 -28.17
C VAL A 50 28.61 0.92 -27.59
N LEU A 51 29.43 1.65 -28.35
CA LEU A 51 30.02 2.90 -27.89
C LEU A 51 28.95 3.99 -27.69
N PHE A 52 28.01 4.12 -28.63
CA PHE A 52 26.92 5.08 -28.56
C PHE A 52 26.06 4.86 -27.31
N TYR A 53 25.60 3.63 -27.08
CA TYR A 53 24.79 3.32 -25.89
C TYR A 53 25.59 3.40 -24.60
N ALA A 54 26.90 3.08 -24.60
CA ALA A 54 27.75 3.29 -23.43
C ALA A 54 27.82 4.78 -23.04
N VAL A 55 27.99 5.66 -24.03
CA VAL A 55 27.97 7.12 -23.80
C VAL A 55 26.58 7.60 -23.35
N LEU A 56 25.51 7.11 -23.98
CA LEU A 56 24.13 7.44 -23.61
C LEU A 56 23.81 7.03 -22.17
N CYS A 57 24.16 5.80 -21.78
CA CYS A 57 24.00 5.32 -20.41
C CYS A 57 24.82 6.13 -19.41
N GLY A 58 26.05 6.50 -19.77
CA GLY A 58 26.90 7.39 -18.95
C GLY A 58 26.28 8.78 -18.74
N PHE A 59 25.74 9.38 -19.82
CA PHE A 59 25.04 10.66 -19.75
C PHE A 59 23.78 10.56 -18.86
N PHE A 60 22.96 9.52 -19.05
CA PHE A 60 21.78 9.28 -18.21
C PHE A 60 22.16 9.09 -16.74
N ALA A 61 23.20 8.30 -16.45
CA ALA A 61 23.68 8.07 -15.09
C ALA A 61 24.18 9.38 -14.44
N ALA A 62 24.89 10.23 -15.19
CA ALA A 62 25.33 11.54 -14.71
C ALA A 62 24.14 12.46 -14.41
N MET A 63 23.14 12.52 -15.28
CA MET A 63 21.92 13.30 -15.04
C MET A 63 21.13 12.79 -13.84
N LEU A 64 21.02 11.46 -13.69
CA LEU A 64 20.37 10.82 -12.55
C LEU A 64 21.12 11.10 -11.25
N ALA A 65 22.47 11.08 -11.27
CA ALA A 65 23.29 11.42 -10.12
C ALA A 65 23.07 12.88 -9.68
N VAL A 66 23.04 13.83 -10.62
CA VAL A 66 22.71 15.24 -10.33
C VAL A 66 21.30 15.36 -9.75
N PHE A 67 20.32 14.63 -10.30
CA PHE A 67 18.96 14.62 -9.78
C PHE A 67 18.90 14.13 -8.32
N TYR A 68 19.62 13.06 -7.97
CA TYR A 68 19.67 12.56 -6.59
C TYR A 68 20.28 13.56 -5.60
N GLN A 69 21.20 14.43 -6.04
CA GLN A 69 21.71 15.53 -5.18
C GLN A 69 20.63 16.56 -4.82
N THR A 70 19.51 16.61 -5.55
CA THR A 70 18.40 17.54 -5.28
C THR A 70 17.34 16.97 -4.34
N LEU A 71 17.51 15.72 -3.88
CA LEU A 71 16.54 15.00 -3.06
C LEU A 71 17.05 14.84 -1.62
N ASP A 72 16.15 15.02 -0.67
CA ASP A 72 16.39 14.73 0.74
C ASP A 72 15.99 13.28 1.04
N PRO A 73 16.86 12.44 1.62
CA PRO A 73 16.52 11.05 1.95
C PRO A 73 15.47 10.91 3.06
N LYS A 74 15.22 11.95 3.87
CA LYS A 74 14.29 11.87 5.01
C LYS A 74 12.88 12.32 4.68
N GLN A 75 12.70 13.19 3.70
CA GLN A 75 11.41 13.79 3.38
C GLN A 75 11.19 13.91 1.86
N PRO A 76 9.96 13.68 1.37
CA PRO A 76 9.66 13.88 -0.03
C PRO A 76 9.71 15.39 -0.37
N LYS A 77 10.25 15.70 -1.55
CA LYS A 77 10.38 17.07 -2.06
C LYS A 77 9.02 17.77 -2.25
N TRP A 78 8.05 17.03 -2.75
CA TRP A 78 6.67 17.50 -2.90
C TRP A 78 5.82 16.83 -1.83
N GLN A 79 5.12 17.64 -1.03
CA GLN A 79 4.34 17.17 0.11
C GLN A 79 2.88 17.58 -0.06
N LEU A 80 1.97 16.78 0.50
CA LEU A 80 0.55 17.10 0.61
C LEU A 80 -0.05 17.50 -0.76
N ASN A 81 -0.67 18.67 -0.87
CA ASN A 81 -1.34 19.13 -2.10
C ASN A 81 -0.41 19.28 -3.31
N SER A 82 0.90 19.49 -3.09
CA SER A 82 1.88 19.56 -4.17
C SER A 82 2.36 18.17 -4.62
N SER A 83 2.01 17.12 -3.88
CA SER A 83 2.37 15.74 -4.19
C SER A 83 1.24 15.01 -4.92
N LEU A 84 1.58 13.99 -5.69
CA LEU A 84 0.60 13.11 -6.35
C LEU A 84 -0.28 12.35 -5.34
N ILE A 85 0.25 12.08 -4.14
CA ILE A 85 -0.45 11.36 -3.05
C ILE A 85 -1.58 12.23 -2.46
N GLY A 86 -1.40 13.56 -2.46
CA GLY A 86 -2.38 14.51 -1.94
C GLY A 86 -2.43 14.57 -0.41
N THR A 87 -3.58 15.01 0.11
CA THR A 87 -3.86 15.29 1.54
C THR A 87 -4.87 14.35 2.18
N ASN A 88 -5.30 13.32 1.46
CA ASN A 88 -6.37 12.43 1.91
C ASN A 88 -5.84 11.02 2.13
N PRO A 89 -5.62 10.59 3.40
CA PRO A 89 -5.12 9.25 3.68
C PRO A 89 -6.17 8.18 3.37
N GLY A 90 -5.72 7.09 2.76
CA GLY A 90 -6.49 5.86 2.66
C GLY A 90 -6.51 5.08 3.98
N LEU A 91 -7.47 4.16 4.10
CA LEU A 91 -7.54 3.20 5.18
C LEU A 91 -7.15 1.81 4.62
N GLY A 92 -6.37 1.05 5.38
CA GLY A 92 -5.97 -0.31 5.04
C GLY A 92 -6.46 -1.30 6.10
N PHE A 93 -6.62 -2.56 5.71
CA PHE A 93 -6.99 -3.65 6.62
C PHE A 93 -5.91 -4.76 6.63
N ARG A 94 -5.93 -5.55 7.70
CA ARG A 94 -5.12 -6.75 7.92
C ARG A 94 -5.96 -7.82 8.63
N PRO A 95 -5.77 -9.12 8.32
CA PRO A 95 -4.78 -9.69 7.42
C PRO A 95 -5.12 -9.50 5.92
N MET A 96 -4.12 -9.65 5.04
CA MET A 96 -4.33 -9.66 3.58
C MET A 96 -4.50 -11.09 3.07
N PRO A 97 -5.25 -11.29 1.98
CA PRO A 97 -5.36 -12.61 1.34
C PRO A 97 -4.02 -13.13 0.79
N PRO A 98 -3.93 -14.44 0.49
CA PRO A 98 -2.72 -15.05 -0.04
C PRO A 98 -2.27 -14.43 -1.35
N GLU A 99 -0.97 -14.54 -1.66
CA GLU A 99 -0.37 -14.00 -2.89
C GLU A 99 -1.01 -14.51 -4.18
N SER A 100 -1.61 -15.71 -4.17
CA SER A 100 -2.33 -16.23 -5.32
C SER A 100 -3.55 -15.37 -5.71
N ASN A 101 -4.12 -14.64 -4.75
CA ASN A 101 -5.34 -13.83 -4.89
C ASN A 101 -5.15 -12.41 -4.32
N VAL A 102 -4.01 -11.76 -4.60
CA VAL A 102 -3.71 -10.39 -4.07
C VAL A 102 -4.73 -9.32 -4.43
N GLU A 103 -5.49 -9.50 -5.52
CA GLU A 103 -6.54 -8.56 -5.94
C GLU A 103 -7.84 -8.75 -5.15
N SER A 104 -8.00 -9.88 -4.47
CA SER A 104 -9.16 -10.15 -3.65
C SER A 104 -9.08 -9.39 -2.32
N THR A 105 -10.22 -8.99 -1.80
CA THR A 105 -10.36 -8.47 -0.43
C THR A 105 -11.09 -9.46 0.48
N LEU A 106 -11.24 -10.72 0.04
CA LEU A 106 -11.97 -11.76 0.74
C LEU A 106 -11.14 -12.41 1.84
N ILE A 107 -11.65 -12.33 3.06
CA ILE A 107 -11.23 -13.10 4.22
C ILE A 107 -12.21 -14.25 4.38
N TRP A 108 -11.87 -15.37 3.74
CA TRP A 108 -12.61 -16.62 3.89
C TRP A 108 -11.85 -17.58 4.79
N TYR A 109 -12.54 -18.10 5.81
CA TYR A 109 -11.98 -19.18 6.59
C TYR A 109 -13.01 -20.12 7.22
N LYS A 110 -12.55 -21.33 7.54
CA LYS A 110 -13.28 -22.34 8.29
C LYS A 110 -12.78 -22.40 9.71
N ALA A 111 -13.64 -22.12 10.70
CA ALA A 111 -13.20 -22.15 12.10
C ALA A 111 -12.88 -23.58 12.58
N SER A 112 -13.51 -24.59 11.97
CA SER A 112 -13.26 -26.00 12.27
C SER A 112 -11.96 -26.55 11.70
N ASP A 113 -11.37 -25.89 10.70
CA ASP A 113 -10.16 -26.34 10.01
C ASP A 113 -8.96 -25.48 10.43
N GLU A 114 -8.14 -26.03 11.33
CA GLU A 114 -6.95 -25.34 11.83
C GLU A 114 -5.99 -24.95 10.71
N GLY A 115 -5.80 -25.79 9.69
CA GLY A 115 -4.89 -25.48 8.59
C GLY A 115 -5.32 -24.22 7.82
N ASN A 116 -6.63 -24.04 7.66
CA ASN A 116 -7.21 -22.95 6.91
C ASN A 116 -7.11 -21.61 7.66
N PHE A 117 -7.58 -21.53 8.91
CA PHE A 117 -7.54 -20.25 9.64
C PHE A 117 -6.13 -19.88 10.11
N LEU A 118 -5.22 -20.85 10.24
CA LEU A 118 -3.85 -20.61 10.68
C LEU A 118 -3.09 -19.68 9.72
N HIS A 119 -3.39 -19.71 8.41
CA HIS A 119 -2.84 -18.76 7.44
C HIS A 119 -3.08 -17.30 7.89
N TRP A 120 -4.34 -16.95 8.18
CA TRP A 120 -4.72 -15.62 8.60
C TRP A 120 -4.06 -15.21 9.92
N THR A 121 -3.97 -16.14 10.88
CA THR A 121 -3.30 -15.85 12.15
C THR A 121 -1.78 -15.66 12.00
N LYS A 122 -1.13 -16.36 11.06
CA LYS A 122 0.29 -16.19 10.75
C LYS A 122 0.56 -14.85 10.07
N GLU A 123 -0.31 -14.42 9.16
CA GLU A 123 -0.24 -13.10 8.56
C GLU A 123 -0.37 -11.99 9.61
N LEU A 124 -1.27 -12.17 10.58
CA LEU A 124 -1.40 -11.24 11.71
C LEU A 124 -0.19 -11.28 12.64
N ASP A 125 0.36 -12.45 12.94
CA ASP A 125 1.58 -12.60 13.73
C ASP A 125 2.74 -11.83 13.09
N ALA A 126 2.96 -12.02 11.78
CA ALA A 126 4.01 -11.34 11.03
C ALA A 126 3.78 -9.82 10.97
N PHE A 127 2.53 -9.38 10.78
CA PHE A 127 2.18 -7.97 10.78
C PHE A 127 2.41 -7.30 12.15
N LEU A 128 2.05 -7.98 13.23
CA LEU A 128 2.13 -7.44 14.60
C LEU A 128 3.50 -7.63 15.25
N GLU A 129 4.43 -8.35 14.62
CA GLU A 129 5.77 -8.60 15.15
C GLU A 129 6.51 -7.28 15.48
N GLU A 130 6.36 -6.24 14.64
CA GLU A 130 6.98 -4.92 14.86
C GLU A 130 6.41 -4.16 16.08
N TYR A 131 5.17 -4.48 16.45
CA TYR A 131 4.43 -3.90 17.58
C TYR A 131 4.67 -4.67 18.87
N GLN A 132 4.91 -5.99 18.77
CA GLN A 132 5.21 -6.85 19.91
C GLN A 132 6.67 -6.79 20.35
N LYS A 133 7.59 -6.53 19.42
CA LYS A 133 8.98 -6.21 19.74
C LYS A 133 8.98 -4.88 20.49
N GLY A 134 8.92 -4.98 21.82
CA GLY A 134 9.12 -3.86 22.72
C GLY A 134 10.43 -3.12 22.40
N GLY A 135 10.59 -1.94 22.99
CA GLY A 135 11.65 -0.94 22.78
C GLY A 135 13.12 -1.38 22.64
N THR A 136 13.44 -2.68 22.66
CA THR A 136 14.77 -3.27 22.81
C THR A 136 15.31 -4.04 21.59
N SER A 137 14.53 -4.30 20.53
CA SER A 137 15.03 -5.15 19.41
C SER A 137 14.63 -4.73 17.98
N ALA A 138 14.03 -3.55 17.80
CA ALA A 138 13.73 -2.99 16.48
C ALA A 138 14.59 -1.75 16.18
N ASN A 139 14.90 -1.52 14.91
CA ASN A 139 15.58 -0.30 14.47
C ASN A 139 14.78 0.94 14.92
N GLY A 140 15.34 1.77 15.80
CA GLY A 140 14.69 2.99 16.30
C GLY A 140 13.80 2.80 17.53
N ALA A 141 13.86 1.66 18.20
CA ALA A 141 13.02 1.36 19.37
C ALA A 141 13.32 2.28 20.58
N GLU A 142 14.56 2.79 20.72
CA GLU A 142 14.93 3.85 21.68
C GLU A 142 14.22 5.19 21.46
N GLN A 143 13.64 5.40 20.28
CA GLN A 143 12.91 6.62 19.94
C GLN A 143 11.42 6.55 20.30
N ARG A 144 10.93 5.37 20.73
CA ARG A 144 9.54 5.17 21.13
C ARG A 144 9.31 5.61 22.58
N VAL A 145 8.25 6.36 22.81
CA VAL A 145 7.82 6.80 24.15
C VAL A 145 6.32 6.58 24.31
N HIS A 146 5.87 6.33 25.54
CA HIS A 146 4.45 6.29 25.83
C HIS A 146 3.85 7.70 25.72
N CYS A 147 2.78 7.82 24.92
CA CYS A 147 2.09 9.07 24.66
C CYS A 147 0.64 9.00 25.10
N ASP A 148 0.08 10.16 25.40
CA ASP A 148 -1.34 10.36 25.65
C ASP A 148 -1.80 11.69 25.04
N TYR A 149 -3.10 11.97 25.06
CA TYR A 149 -3.68 13.21 24.54
C TYR A 149 -3.10 14.46 25.19
N ASP A 150 -2.77 14.40 26.48
CA ASP A 150 -2.17 15.52 27.23
C ASP A 150 -0.63 15.51 27.17
N LYS A 151 -0.02 14.41 26.70
CA LYS A 151 1.43 14.21 26.65
C LYS A 151 1.86 13.67 25.28
N PRO A 152 1.99 14.56 24.26
CA PRO A 152 2.49 14.18 22.95
C PRO A 152 3.98 13.83 22.99
N ALA A 153 4.46 13.15 21.95
CA ALA A 153 5.88 12.82 21.82
C ALA A 153 6.75 14.10 21.74
N PRO A 154 7.89 14.15 22.44
CA PRO A 154 8.85 15.26 22.30
C PRO A 154 9.53 15.22 20.92
N PRO A 155 10.16 16.33 20.48
CA PRO A 155 10.84 16.39 19.19
C PRO A 155 11.88 15.27 19.01
N GLY A 156 11.82 14.56 17.89
CA GLY A 156 12.73 13.45 17.57
C GLY A 156 12.35 12.09 18.16
N LYS A 157 11.31 12.03 19.01
CA LYS A 157 10.70 10.79 19.50
C LYS A 157 9.37 10.52 18.80
N VAL A 158 8.88 9.29 18.93
CA VAL A 158 7.61 8.82 18.37
C VAL A 158 6.79 8.12 19.44
N CYS A 159 5.48 8.13 19.28
CA CYS A 159 4.60 7.43 20.20
C CYS A 159 4.64 5.92 19.97
N ASP A 160 4.77 5.18 21.05
CA ASP A 160 4.64 3.72 21.02
C ASP A 160 3.17 3.32 20.88
N VAL A 161 2.93 2.14 20.31
CA VAL A 161 1.59 1.55 20.22
C VAL A 161 1.53 0.41 21.20
N ASP A 162 0.84 0.65 22.32
CA ASP A 162 0.75 -0.31 23.39
C ASP A 162 -0.08 -1.53 22.95
N MET A 163 0.52 -2.72 23.04
CA MET A 163 -0.09 -4.00 22.68
C MET A 163 -0.68 -4.76 23.88
N THR A 164 -0.78 -4.15 25.05
CA THR A 164 -1.30 -4.79 26.28
C THR A 164 -2.82 -4.95 26.28
N ASP A 165 -3.58 -3.91 25.94
CA ASP A 165 -5.05 -3.87 26.07
C ASP A 165 -5.81 -4.32 24.80
N TRP A 166 -5.45 -5.48 24.23
CA TRP A 166 -6.02 -5.95 22.95
C TRP A 166 -7.07 -7.05 23.08
N GLY A 167 -7.47 -7.41 24.31
CA GLY A 167 -8.58 -8.32 24.58
C GLY A 167 -8.45 -9.64 23.82
N HIS A 168 -9.45 -9.97 22.99
CA HIS A 168 -9.47 -11.19 22.17
C HIS A 168 -8.61 -11.11 20.90
N CYS A 169 -8.11 -9.93 20.54
CA CYS A 169 -7.31 -9.69 19.33
C CYS A 169 -5.81 -9.89 19.57
N THR A 170 -5.44 -10.90 20.35
CA THR A 170 -4.05 -11.25 20.62
C THR A 170 -3.66 -12.58 20.01
N LYS A 171 -2.36 -12.84 19.98
CA LYS A 171 -1.77 -14.07 19.43
C LYS A 171 -2.21 -15.31 20.22
N GLU A 172 -2.31 -15.19 21.54
CA GLU A 172 -2.73 -16.26 22.45
C GLU A 172 -4.16 -16.71 22.15
N HIS A 173 -5.02 -15.77 21.76
CA HIS A 173 -6.41 -16.03 21.40
C HIS A 173 -6.62 -16.29 19.90
N LYS A 174 -5.54 -16.47 19.12
CA LYS A 174 -5.61 -16.67 17.66
C LYS A 174 -6.45 -15.61 16.95
N TYR A 175 -6.45 -14.38 17.48
CA TYR A 175 -7.24 -13.26 16.98
C TYR A 175 -8.74 -13.59 16.80
N GLY A 176 -9.26 -14.55 17.57
CA GLY A 176 -10.66 -15.01 17.55
C GLY A 176 -11.07 -15.87 16.34
N TYR A 177 -10.16 -16.18 15.42
CA TYR A 177 -10.45 -17.03 14.25
C TYR A 177 -10.91 -18.44 14.64
N ASN A 178 -10.34 -19.01 15.70
CA ASN A 178 -10.73 -20.34 16.20
C ASN A 178 -12.15 -20.40 16.80
N LYS A 179 -12.79 -19.24 17.06
CA LYS A 179 -14.12 -19.13 17.65
C LYS A 179 -15.15 -18.55 16.68
N SER A 180 -14.84 -18.49 15.39
CA SER A 180 -15.70 -17.85 14.38
C SER A 180 -15.95 -16.36 14.67
N ALA A 181 -15.04 -15.71 15.41
CA ALA A 181 -15.17 -14.33 15.87
C ALA A 181 -13.89 -13.56 15.53
N PRO A 182 -13.61 -13.28 14.25
CA PRO A 182 -12.30 -12.81 13.81
C PRO A 182 -12.06 -11.35 14.19
N CYS A 183 -10.79 -11.02 14.46
CA CYS A 183 -10.31 -9.64 14.56
C CYS A 183 -9.69 -9.18 13.24
N ILE A 184 -10.15 -8.05 12.72
CA ILE A 184 -9.61 -7.39 11.54
C ILE A 184 -8.95 -6.07 11.96
N PHE A 185 -7.67 -5.89 11.67
CA PHE A 185 -6.93 -4.70 12.06
C PHE A 185 -7.01 -3.63 10.98
N LEU A 186 -7.36 -2.41 11.38
CA LEU A 186 -7.39 -1.24 10.55
C LEU A 186 -6.17 -0.38 10.81
N LYS A 187 -5.61 0.18 9.74
CA LYS A 187 -4.42 1.03 9.76
C LYS A 187 -4.57 2.17 8.77
N LEU A 188 -4.30 3.40 9.22
CA LEU A 188 -4.31 4.56 8.34
C LEU A 188 -3.00 4.65 7.53
N ASN A 189 -3.10 4.99 6.24
CA ASN A 189 -1.94 5.17 5.38
C ASN A 189 -1.07 6.35 5.83
N LYS A 190 0.25 6.14 5.85
CA LYS A 190 1.23 7.15 6.28
C LYS A 190 1.41 8.21 5.17
N ILE A 191 1.04 9.46 5.43
CA ILE A 191 1.35 10.61 4.58
C ILE A 191 2.30 11.54 5.34
N PHE A 192 3.45 11.86 4.75
CA PHE A 192 4.46 12.71 5.38
C PHE A 192 3.89 14.11 5.68
N GLY A 193 4.03 14.56 6.93
CA GLY A 193 3.58 15.87 7.38
C GLY A 193 2.06 16.05 7.49
N TRP A 194 1.27 15.01 7.19
CA TRP A 194 -0.18 15.09 7.28
C TRP A 194 -0.65 15.18 8.74
N LYS A 195 -1.53 16.14 9.01
CA LYS A 195 -2.19 16.34 10.30
C LYS A 195 -3.70 16.23 10.12
N PRO A 196 -4.40 15.41 10.92
CA PRO A 196 -5.85 15.35 10.87
C PRO A 196 -6.48 16.65 11.39
N ASN A 197 -7.57 17.07 10.75
CA ASN A 197 -8.46 18.10 11.28
C ASN A 197 -9.62 17.41 12.00
N TYR A 198 -9.51 17.28 13.31
CA TYR A 198 -10.49 16.58 14.15
C TYR A 198 -11.82 17.34 14.28
N TYR A 199 -12.90 16.62 14.63
CA TYR A 199 -14.16 17.24 15.00
C TYR A 199 -14.04 17.83 16.40
N ASN A 200 -13.96 19.16 16.48
CA ASN A 200 -13.79 19.87 17.76
C ASN A 200 -15.09 19.98 18.57
N ASP A 201 -16.24 19.75 17.93
CA ASP A 201 -17.57 19.87 18.51
C ASP A 201 -18.51 18.80 17.95
N THR A 202 -19.49 18.40 18.76
CA THR A 202 -20.52 17.42 18.38
C THR A 202 -21.72 18.03 17.67
N LYS A 203 -21.76 19.37 17.51
CA LYS A 203 -22.87 20.08 16.86
C LYS A 203 -22.79 20.03 15.34
N ASN A 204 -21.57 20.07 14.79
CA ASN A 204 -21.32 20.10 13.35
C ASN A 204 -20.74 18.76 12.84
N LEU A 205 -21.34 17.63 13.23
CA LEU A 205 -20.97 16.33 12.69
C LEU A 205 -21.60 16.13 11.30
N PRO A 206 -20.89 15.49 10.35
CA PRO A 206 -21.39 15.33 8.98
C PRO A 206 -22.59 14.37 8.93
N GLU A 207 -23.57 14.66 8.08
CA GLU A 207 -24.80 13.86 7.93
C GLU A 207 -24.53 12.40 7.54
N GLY A 208 -23.46 12.13 6.79
CA GLY A 208 -23.06 10.78 6.40
C GLY A 208 -22.46 9.94 7.53
N MET A 209 -22.15 10.54 8.69
CA MET A 209 -21.60 9.82 9.84
C MET A 209 -22.68 8.97 10.52
N PRO A 210 -22.44 7.67 10.76
CA PRO A 210 -23.40 6.81 11.45
C PRO A 210 -23.83 7.37 12.82
N THR A 211 -25.12 7.24 13.15
CA THR A 211 -25.69 7.79 14.40
C THR A 211 -25.05 7.19 15.64
N ASP A 212 -24.68 5.91 15.60
CA ASP A 212 -23.98 5.23 16.69
C ASP A 212 -22.59 5.83 16.96
N LEU A 213 -21.89 6.27 15.90
CA LEU A 213 -20.62 6.95 16.03
C LEU A 213 -20.82 8.37 16.58
N GLN A 214 -21.82 9.11 16.09
CA GLN A 214 -22.13 10.45 16.61
C GLN A 214 -22.42 10.40 18.12
N ASP A 215 -23.18 9.42 18.58
CA ASP A 215 -23.50 9.24 19.98
C ASP A 215 -22.30 8.79 20.82
N HIS A 216 -21.39 8.00 20.24
CA HIS A 216 -20.11 7.68 20.87
C HIS A 216 -19.23 8.93 21.05
N ILE A 217 -19.12 9.78 20.03
CA ILE A 217 -18.34 11.03 20.11
C ILE A 217 -18.92 11.96 21.17
N LYS A 218 -20.26 12.07 21.27
CA LYS A 218 -20.93 12.83 22.35
C LYS A 218 -20.59 12.31 23.75
N LYS A 219 -20.49 10.99 23.92
CA LYS A 219 -20.07 10.38 25.20
C LYS A 219 -18.61 10.71 25.52
N GLU A 220 -17.71 10.63 24.55
CA GLU A 220 -16.30 10.97 24.73
C GLU A 220 -16.09 12.46 25.00
N GLU A 221 -16.85 13.35 24.36
CA GLU A 221 -16.82 14.79 24.63
C GLU A 221 -17.17 15.09 26.10
N ASN A 222 -18.21 14.44 26.63
CA ASN A 222 -18.64 14.58 28.02
C ASN A 222 -17.63 14.00 29.02
N ALA A 223 -16.87 12.98 28.62
CA ALA A 223 -15.84 12.38 29.46
C ALA A 223 -14.59 13.28 29.52
N GLN A 224 -13.95 13.52 28.36
CA GLN A 224 -12.74 14.32 28.25
C GLN A 224 -12.64 14.97 26.86
N ARG A 225 -12.78 16.30 26.81
CA ARG A 225 -12.79 17.07 25.56
C ARG A 225 -11.55 16.87 24.68
N HIS A 226 -10.36 16.64 25.26
CA HIS A 226 -9.14 16.41 24.47
C HIS A 226 -9.18 15.11 23.64
N ARG A 227 -10.02 14.12 24.00
CA ARG A 227 -10.17 12.86 23.26
C ARG A 227 -10.84 13.04 21.92
N LEU A 228 -11.50 14.18 21.72
CA LEU A 228 -12.01 14.59 20.41
C LEU A 228 -10.91 14.73 19.36
N ASN A 229 -9.65 14.90 19.78
CA ASN A 229 -8.47 14.88 18.91
C ASN A 229 -8.17 13.45 18.41
N THR A 230 -9.14 12.80 17.79
CA THR A 230 -9.09 11.41 17.31
C THR A 230 -9.64 11.37 15.89
N VAL A 231 -8.98 10.61 15.01
CA VAL A 231 -9.55 10.23 13.72
C VAL A 231 -10.49 9.05 13.98
N TRP A 232 -11.79 9.30 13.96
CA TRP A 232 -12.78 8.30 14.31
C TRP A 232 -12.94 7.23 13.23
N VAL A 233 -13.40 6.04 13.60
CA VAL A 233 -13.61 4.94 12.66
C VAL A 233 -15.01 4.36 12.82
N SER A 234 -15.65 4.05 11.70
CA SER A 234 -16.89 3.29 11.65
C SER A 234 -16.84 2.22 10.57
N CYS A 235 -17.27 1.01 10.90
CA CYS A 235 -17.49 -0.09 9.97
C CYS A 235 -18.96 -0.46 9.93
N ALA A 236 -19.48 -0.72 8.74
CA ALA A 236 -20.83 -1.18 8.50
C ALA A 236 -20.88 -2.13 7.31
N GLY A 237 -21.92 -2.96 7.25
CA GLY A 237 -22.23 -3.72 6.04
C GLY A 237 -22.60 -2.80 4.88
N GLU A 238 -22.23 -3.17 3.65
CA GLU A 238 -22.48 -2.34 2.47
C GLU A 238 -23.94 -2.36 2.03
N ASN A 239 -24.59 -3.53 2.08
CA ASN A 239 -26.02 -3.70 1.79
C ASN A 239 -26.82 -4.01 3.08
N PRO A 240 -28.16 -3.84 3.08
CA PRO A 240 -28.99 -4.18 4.24
C PRO A 240 -28.80 -5.63 4.72
N ALA A 241 -28.64 -6.58 3.80
CA ALA A 241 -28.34 -7.97 4.14
C ALA A 241 -26.96 -8.12 4.80
N ASP A 242 -25.94 -7.37 4.36
CA ASP A 242 -24.63 -7.38 4.99
C ASP A 242 -24.70 -6.82 6.41
N VAL A 243 -25.49 -5.75 6.64
CA VAL A 243 -25.69 -5.14 7.96
C VAL A 243 -26.30 -6.14 8.95
N GLU A 244 -27.31 -6.90 8.52
CA GLU A 244 -27.95 -7.93 9.35
C GLU A 244 -27.01 -9.13 9.61
N ASN A 245 -26.25 -9.55 8.59
CA ASN A 245 -25.36 -10.71 8.68
C ASN A 245 -24.03 -10.42 9.39
N MET A 246 -23.56 -9.17 9.40
CA MET A 246 -22.32 -8.76 10.07
C MET A 246 -22.37 -8.97 11.59
N GLY A 247 -23.56 -8.81 12.19
CA GLY A 247 -23.74 -8.91 13.63
C GLY A 247 -23.11 -7.75 14.41
N ALA A 248 -22.93 -7.93 15.72
CA ALA A 248 -22.31 -6.94 16.58
C ALA A 248 -20.79 -6.91 16.41
N ILE A 249 -20.24 -5.69 16.37
CA ILE A 249 -18.79 -5.46 16.29
C ILE A 249 -18.30 -4.62 17.47
N GLN A 250 -17.06 -4.84 17.88
CA GLN A 250 -16.37 -4.04 18.88
C GLN A 250 -15.08 -3.45 18.31
N TYR A 251 -14.71 -2.26 18.78
CA TYR A 251 -13.45 -1.60 18.41
C TYR A 251 -12.47 -1.70 19.58
N ILE A 252 -11.28 -2.24 19.32
CA ILE A 252 -10.26 -2.52 20.32
C ILE A 252 -8.94 -1.83 19.93
N PRO A 253 -8.22 -1.17 20.86
CA PRO A 253 -8.63 -0.90 22.25
C PRO A 253 -9.66 0.24 22.35
N ARG A 254 -9.80 1.04 21.28
CA ARG A 254 -10.68 2.20 21.22
C ARG A 254 -11.16 2.44 19.80
N ARG A 255 -12.25 3.19 19.64
CA ARG A 255 -12.86 3.48 18.34
C ARG A 255 -12.18 4.66 17.63
N GLY A 256 -11.01 4.43 17.06
CA GLY A 256 -10.32 5.42 16.21
C GLY A 256 -8.83 5.56 16.51
N PHE A 257 -8.18 6.44 15.74
CA PHE A 257 -6.75 6.70 15.83
C PHE A 257 -6.48 8.01 16.60
N PRO A 258 -5.87 7.94 17.79
CA PRO A 258 -5.58 9.14 18.56
C PRO A 258 -4.63 10.11 17.85
N GLY A 259 -4.84 11.40 18.05
CA GLY A 259 -4.15 12.47 17.35
C GLY A 259 -2.66 12.59 17.66
N TYR A 260 -2.23 12.11 18.82
CA TYR A 260 -0.82 12.17 19.24
C TYR A 260 0.11 11.26 18.41
N TYR A 261 -0.43 10.37 17.58
CA TYR A 261 0.34 9.61 16.59
C TYR A 261 0.63 10.38 15.30
N PHE A 262 0.09 11.59 15.14
CA PHE A 262 0.27 12.42 13.95
C PHE A 262 0.99 13.73 14.29
N PRO A 263 1.76 14.31 13.35
CA PRO A 263 2.00 13.86 11.97
C PRO A 263 3.09 12.78 11.86
N PHE A 264 3.09 12.07 10.73
CA PHE A 264 4.20 11.21 10.36
C PHE A 264 5.35 12.03 9.76
N THR A 265 6.53 11.98 10.36
CA THR A 265 7.73 12.74 9.93
C THR A 265 8.91 11.85 9.54
N ASN A 266 8.66 10.59 9.17
CA ASN A 266 9.69 9.60 8.84
C ASN A 266 10.76 9.41 9.94
N THR A 267 10.36 9.60 11.20
CA THR A 267 11.22 9.37 12.36
C THR A 267 11.43 7.85 12.54
N PRO A 268 12.67 7.38 12.74
CA PRO A 268 12.93 5.96 12.97
C PRO A 268 12.12 5.41 14.14
N GLY A 269 11.60 4.19 13.99
CA GLY A 269 10.77 3.53 15.00
C GLY A 269 9.29 3.93 14.99
N TYR A 270 8.83 4.81 14.09
CA TYR A 270 7.41 5.19 13.99
C TYR A 270 6.51 4.02 13.62
N LEU A 271 5.56 3.70 14.51
CA LEU A 271 4.47 2.77 14.28
C LEU A 271 3.19 3.53 13.94
N SER A 272 2.45 3.03 12.95
CA SER A 272 1.11 3.56 12.69
C SER A 272 0.17 3.09 13.79
N PRO A 273 -0.75 3.94 14.29
CA PRO A 273 -1.76 3.48 15.22
C PRO A 273 -2.67 2.45 14.55
N LEU A 274 -3.13 1.49 15.34
CA LEU A 274 -3.96 0.37 14.90
C LEU A 274 -5.29 0.40 15.67
N VAL A 275 -6.35 -0.10 15.02
CA VAL A 275 -7.64 -0.39 15.65
C VAL A 275 -8.08 -1.76 15.17
N ALA A 276 -8.37 -2.70 16.07
CA ALA A 276 -8.98 -3.96 15.71
C ALA A 276 -10.50 -3.84 15.74
N VAL A 277 -11.14 -4.33 14.69
CA VAL A 277 -12.59 -4.56 14.62
C VAL A 277 -12.81 -6.03 14.93
N PHE A 278 -13.36 -6.31 16.10
CA PHE A 278 -13.71 -7.65 16.55
C PHE A 278 -15.15 -7.94 16.17
N PHE A 279 -15.36 -8.95 15.33
CA PHE A 279 -16.68 -9.42 14.94
C PHE A 279 -17.14 -10.49 15.93
N GLU A 280 -18.13 -10.20 16.77
CA GLU A 280 -18.49 -11.10 17.86
C GLU A 280 -19.10 -12.41 17.35
N ARG A 281 -20.10 -12.29 16.46
CA ARG A 281 -20.90 -13.40 15.93
C ARG A 281 -21.41 -13.05 14.51
N PRO A 282 -20.51 -13.00 13.50
CA PRO A 282 -20.94 -12.86 12.11
C PRO A 282 -21.74 -14.10 11.68
N LYS A 283 -22.65 -13.95 10.71
CA LYS A 283 -23.44 -15.05 10.17
C LYS A 283 -22.55 -16.01 9.37
N HIS A 284 -22.66 -17.31 9.66
CA HIS A 284 -21.88 -18.35 8.98
C HIS A 284 -22.45 -18.69 7.59
N GLY A 285 -21.57 -19.09 6.67
CA GLY A 285 -21.93 -19.56 5.33
C GLY A 285 -22.46 -18.48 4.39
N VAL A 286 -22.25 -17.20 4.73
CA VAL A 286 -22.68 -16.04 3.94
C VAL A 286 -21.48 -15.13 3.71
N LEU A 287 -21.37 -14.59 2.50
CA LEU A 287 -20.40 -13.56 2.16
C LEU A 287 -20.91 -12.19 2.62
N ILE A 288 -20.15 -11.51 3.47
CA ILE A 288 -20.53 -10.22 4.08
C ILE A 288 -19.59 -9.12 3.57
N ASN A 289 -20.14 -8.13 2.89
CA ASN A 289 -19.39 -6.98 2.39
C ASN A 289 -19.32 -5.89 3.46
N ILE A 290 -18.11 -5.51 3.88
CA ILE A 290 -17.90 -4.56 4.97
C ILE A 290 -17.16 -3.34 4.45
N GLU A 291 -17.71 -2.16 4.72
CA GLU A 291 -17.07 -0.87 4.43
C GLU A 291 -16.71 -0.18 5.75
N CYS A 292 -15.42 0.08 5.97
CA CYS A 292 -14.91 0.86 7.09
C CYS A 292 -14.46 2.23 6.61
N LYS A 293 -14.82 3.29 7.36
CA LYS A 293 -14.52 4.70 7.05
C LYS A 293 -13.78 5.36 8.20
N ALA A 294 -12.80 6.18 7.87
CA ALA A 294 -12.10 7.05 8.81
C ALA A 294 -12.65 8.47 8.74
N TRP A 295 -12.91 9.12 9.86
CA TRP A 295 -13.60 10.41 9.93
C TRP A 295 -12.73 11.50 10.53
N ALA A 296 -12.48 12.54 9.74
CA ALA A 296 -11.92 13.83 10.11
C ALA A 296 -12.33 14.86 9.05
N HIS A 297 -12.33 16.16 9.36
CA HIS A 297 -12.76 17.20 8.40
C HIS A 297 -11.98 17.21 7.08
N ASN A 298 -10.71 16.76 7.10
CA ASN A 298 -9.84 16.71 5.93
C ASN A 298 -9.71 15.30 5.31
N ILE A 299 -10.57 14.35 5.70
CA ILE A 299 -10.69 13.04 5.04
C ILE A 299 -11.94 13.07 4.18
N ILE A 300 -11.76 12.92 2.87
CA ILE A 300 -12.87 12.88 1.91
C ILE A 300 -13.13 11.41 1.59
N HIS A 301 -14.38 10.99 1.69
CA HIS A 301 -14.77 9.62 1.30
C HIS A 301 -15.08 9.59 -0.18
N ASP A 302 -14.34 8.75 -0.90
CA ASP A 302 -14.64 8.43 -2.29
C ASP A 302 -14.57 6.90 -2.46
N ARG A 303 -15.70 6.30 -2.83
CA ARG A 303 -15.83 4.86 -2.99
C ARG A 303 -15.05 4.35 -4.22
N PHE A 304 -15.01 5.10 -5.31
CA PHE A 304 -14.32 4.68 -6.54
C PHE A 304 -12.82 4.68 -6.35
N GLU A 305 -12.30 5.71 -5.70
CA GLU A 305 -10.87 5.84 -5.44
C GLU A 305 -10.43 5.23 -4.09
N ARG A 306 -11.36 4.62 -3.34
CA ARG A 306 -11.15 4.05 -1.99
C ARG A 306 -10.43 5.04 -1.05
N ARG A 307 -10.80 6.32 -1.14
CA ARG A 307 -10.22 7.38 -0.32
C ARG A 307 -10.96 7.48 1.00
N GLY A 308 -10.22 7.55 2.12
CA GLY A 308 -10.79 7.65 3.46
C GLY A 308 -11.63 6.44 3.92
N SER A 309 -11.70 5.38 3.11
CA SER A 309 -12.44 4.15 3.40
C SER A 309 -11.67 2.92 2.95
N VAL A 310 -12.09 1.77 3.44
CA VAL A 310 -11.59 0.46 3.03
C VAL A 310 -12.75 -0.50 2.95
N HIS A 311 -12.74 -1.32 1.91
CA HIS A 311 -13.70 -2.39 1.69
C HIS A 311 -12.99 -3.73 1.81
N PHE A 312 -13.61 -4.67 2.51
CA PHE A 312 -13.22 -6.07 2.54
C PHE A 312 -14.44 -6.97 2.69
N GLU A 313 -14.27 -8.23 2.29
CA GLU A 313 -15.34 -9.23 2.34
C GLU A 313 -14.99 -10.25 3.41
N LEU A 314 -15.98 -10.67 4.20
CA LEU A 314 -15.80 -11.66 5.26
C LEU A 314 -16.74 -12.83 5.01
N MET A 315 -16.20 -14.05 5.02
CA MET A 315 -17.00 -15.27 4.96
C MET A 315 -16.44 -16.28 5.96
N VAL A 316 -17.28 -16.65 6.94
CA VAL A 316 -16.93 -17.61 7.99
C VAL A 316 -17.75 -18.88 7.76
N ASP A 317 -17.07 -20.01 7.57
CA ASP A 317 -17.68 -21.34 7.45
C ASP A 317 -17.55 -22.15 8.76
#